data_AF-Q112X5-F1
#
_entry.id   AF-Q112X5-F1
#
_cell.length_a   1.000
_cell.length_b   1.000
_cell.length_c   1.000
_cell.angle_alpha   90.00
_cell.angle_beta   90.00
_cell.angle_gamma   90.00
#
_symmetry.space_group_name_H-M   'P 1'
#
loop_
_entity.id
_entity.type
_entity.pdbx_description
1 polymer ?
#
loop_
_entity_poly.entity_id
_entity_poly.type
_entity_poly.pdbx_seq_one_letter_code
_entity_poly.pdbx_strand_id
1 'polypeptide(L)' 'MPYTTEEGGRLNNFAQEPKVYQAEAPDQNQQKLYLILGALGTFLIVSLVFVAFSVSA' A
#
# COMPACT_ATOMS: atom_id res chain seq x y z
N MET A 1 -12.76 27.15 12.51
CA MET A 1 -12.36 25.85 13.11
C MET A 1 -12.76 24.75 12.14
N PRO A 2 -12.08 23.58 12.08
CA PRO A 2 -12.49 22.49 11.19
C PRO A 2 -13.91 21.95 11.44
N TYR A 3 -14.57 22.38 12.52
CA TYR A 3 -15.91 21.96 12.94
C TYR A 3 -17.00 23.04 12.86
N THR A 4 -16.81 24.11 12.08
CA THR A 4 -17.80 25.21 11.99
C THR A 4 -18.08 25.60 10.55
N THR A 5 -18.89 24.81 9.84
CA THR A 5 -19.64 25.23 8.64
C THR A 5 -21.00 24.53 8.58
N GLU A 6 -21.73 24.45 9.70
CA GLU A 6 -23.16 24.12 9.68
C GLU A 6 -23.95 25.44 9.59
N GLU A 7 -24.88 25.60 8.64
CA GLU A 7 -25.66 26.83 8.44
C GLU A 7 -26.40 27.29 9.71
N GLY A 8 -26.69 26.37 10.64
CA GLY A 8 -27.38 26.63 11.91
C GLY A 8 -26.49 26.99 13.11
N GLY A 9 -25.17 27.18 12.93
CA GLY A 9 -24.27 27.62 14.01
C GLY A 9 -24.00 26.60 15.13
N ARG A 10 -24.40 25.33 14.93
CA ARG A 10 -24.13 24.21 15.85
C ARG A 10 -22.76 23.59 15.55
N LEU A 11 -22.20 22.91 16.55
CA LEU A 11 -20.94 22.18 16.41
C LEU A 11 -21.18 20.94 15.53
N ASN A 12 -20.47 20.86 14.41
CA ASN A 12 -20.53 19.70 13.54
C ASN A 12 -19.76 18.53 14.19
N ASN A 13 -20.47 17.48 14.57
CA ASN A 13 -19.92 16.24 15.15
C ASN A 13 -19.91 15.07 14.15
N PHE A 14 -20.10 15.33 12.85
CA PHE A 14 -19.92 14.33 11.80
C PHE A 14 -18.43 14.18 11.47
N ALA A 15 -18.04 12.96 11.07
CA ALA A 15 -16.70 12.72 10.56
C ALA A 15 -16.46 13.57 9.30
N GLN A 16 -15.30 14.23 9.23
CA GLN A 16 -14.90 14.95 8.03
C GLN A 16 -14.70 13.94 6.89
N GLU A 17 -15.36 14.17 5.77
CA GLU A 17 -15.15 13.33 4.58
C GLU A 17 -13.68 13.44 4.15
N PRO A 18 -12.96 12.31 4.01
CA PRO A 18 -11.58 12.35 3.56
C PRO A 18 -11.51 12.96 2.17
N LYS A 19 -10.50 13.79 1.93
CA LYS A 19 -10.24 14.30 0.59
C LYS A 19 -9.94 13.12 -0.33
N VAL A 20 -10.83 12.89 -1.29
CA VAL A 20 -10.62 11.88 -2.33
C VAL A 20 -9.45 12.33 -3.20
N TYR A 21 -8.43 11.47 -3.34
CA TYR A 21 -7.28 11.71 -4.20
C TYR A 21 -7.25 10.65 -5.30
N GLN A 22 -6.79 11.04 -6.48
CA GLN A 22 -6.57 10.11 -7.58
C GLN A 22 -5.23 9.39 -7.36
N ALA A 23 -5.19 8.09 -7.61
CA ALA A 23 -3.92 7.35 -7.60
C ALA A 23 -3.06 7.83 -8.76
N GLU A 24 -1.83 8.22 -8.47
CA GLU A 24 -0.81 8.54 -9.47
C GLU A 24 -0.11 7.27 -9.93
N ALA A 25 0.39 7.29 -11.17
CA ALA A 25 1.27 6.22 -11.63
C ALA A 25 2.55 6.20 -10.80
N PRO A 26 3.16 5.01 -10.56
CA PRO A 26 4.34 4.92 -9.73
C PRO A 26 5.52 5.69 -10.34
N ASP A 27 6.25 6.41 -9.50
CA ASP A 27 7.46 7.10 -9.92
C ASP A 27 8.61 6.12 -10.23
N GLN A 28 9.73 6.62 -10.76
CA GLN A 28 10.87 5.78 -11.14
C GLN A 28 11.49 5.02 -9.97
N ASN A 29 11.45 5.55 -8.75
CA ASN A 29 11.98 4.88 -7.57
C ASN A 29 11.04 3.77 -7.12
N GLN A 30 9.73 4.02 -7.12
CA GLN A 30 8.71 3.02 -6.82
C GLN A 30 8.77 1.84 -7.80
N GLN A 31 8.93 2.12 -9.10
CA GLN A 31 9.10 1.07 -10.11
C GLN A 31 10.32 0.19 -9.86
N LYS A 32 11.47 0.79 -9.50
CA LYS A 32 12.69 0.04 -9.14
C LYS A 32 12.47 -0.80 -7.88
N LEU A 33 11.81 -0.26 -6.86
CA LEU A 33 11.49 -1.00 -5.63
C LEU A 33 10.58 -2.18 -5.91
N TYR A 34 9.58 -2.04 -6.80
CA TYR A 34 8.72 -3.15 -7.20
C TYR A 34 9.50 -4.26 -7.89
N LEU A 35 10.45 -3.89 -8.77
CA LEU A 35 11.31 -4.86 -9.43
C LEU A 35 12.20 -5.61 -8.44
N ILE A 36 12.79 -4.89 -7.47
CA ILE A 36 13.60 -5.50 -6.41
C ILE A 36 12.74 -6.44 -5.55
N LEU A 37 11.55 -5.99 -5.14
CA LEU A 37 10.65 -6.78 -4.31
C LEU A 37 10.19 -8.05 -5.03
N GLY A 38 9.84 -7.94 -6.32
CA GLY A 38 9.47 -9.08 -7.14
C GLY A 38 10.63 -10.07 -7.32
N ALA A 39 11.85 -9.57 -7.53
CA ALA A 39 13.05 -10.41 -7.65
C ALA A 39 13.35 -11.16 -6.34
N LEU A 40 13.30 -10.46 -5.20
CA LEU A 40 13.51 -11.07 -3.88
C LEU A 40 12.44 -12.12 -3.55
N GLY A 41 11.17 -11.82 -3.84
CA GLY A 41 10.07 -12.77 -3.65
C GLY A 41 10.22 -14.03 -4.52
N THR A 42 10.58 -13.85 -5.79
CA THR A 42 10.84 -14.98 -6.70
C THR A 42 12.01 -15.83 -6.21
N PHE A 43 13.12 -15.18 -5.84
CA PHE A 43 14.30 -15.86 -5.31
C PHE A 43 13.98 -16.67 -4.06
N LEU A 44 13.19 -16.10 -3.13
CA LEU A 44 12.74 -16.80 -1.94
C LEU A 44 11.94 -18.06 -2.28
N ILE A 45 10.95 -17.96 -3.17
CA ILE A 45 10.10 -19.09 -3.56
C ILE A 45 10.93 -20.19 -4.21
N VAL A 46 11.79 -19.85 -5.18
CA VAL A 46 12.67 -20.81 -5.85
C VAL A 46 13.58 -21.52 -4.85
N SER A 47 14.13 -20.77 -3.90
CA SER A 47 15.01 -21.33 -2.86
C SER A 47 14.26 -22.30 -1.96
N LEU A 48 13.03 -21.96 -1.53
CA LEU A 48 12.22 -22.84 -0.69
C LEU A 48 11.84 -24.13 -1.43
N VAL A 49 11.44 -24.04 -2.70
CA VAL A 49 11.15 -25.21 -3.54
C VAL A 49 12.39 -26.07 -3.69
N PHE A 50 13.55 -25.47 -3.97
CA PHE A 50 14.82 -26.19 -4.10
C PHE A 50 15.18 -26.95 -2.82
N VAL A 51 15.06 -26.31 -1.65
CA VAL A 51 15.32 -26.95 -0.36
C VAL A 51 14.36 -28.11 -0.13
N ALA A 52 13.06 -27.90 -0.35
CA ALA A 52 12.04 -28.93 -0.16
C ALA A 52 12.29 -30.17 -1.04
N PHE A 53 12.66 -29.97 -2.31
CA PHE A 53 13.06 -31.06 -3.20
C PHE A 53 14.32 -31.77 -2.71
N SER A 54 15.35 -31.01 -2.30
CA SER A 54 16.64 -31.55 -1.89
C SER A 54 16.57 -32.48 -0.66
N VAL A 55 15.58 -32.27 0.22
CA VAL A 55 15.40 -33.07 1.45
C VAL A 55 14.29 -34.12 1.34
N SER A 56 13.70 -34.30 0.15
CA SER A 56 12.55 -35.20 -0.05
C SER A 56 12.91 -36.66 -0.37
N ALA A 57 14.20 -36.99 -0.43
CA ALA A 57 14.75 -38.34 -0.64
C ALA A 57 15.21 -38.95 0.68
#